data_AF-A0A110B4Y1-F1
#
_entry.id   AF-A0A110B4Y1-F1
#
_cell.length_a   1.000
_cell.length_b   1.000
_cell.length_c   1.000
_cell.angle_alpha   90.00
_cell.angle_beta   90.00
_cell.angle_gamma   90.00
#
_symmetry.space_group_name_H-M   'P 1'
#
loop_
_entity.id
_entity.type
_entity.pdbx_description
1 polymer ?
#
loop_
_entity_poly.entity_id
_entity_poly.type
_entity_poly.pdbx_seq_one_letter_code
_entity_poly.pdbx_strand_id
1 'polypeptide(L)'
;MTTEFVPLKPIPIKDRVSMIFVGRGQLDVRDGAFVVVDEVNGERMHIPVGSVACLLLEPGARISHAAVKLAATVGTLLIWVGEAGVRLYSAGQPGGARSDKLLYQARLALDEKLRLKVVRRMYALRFQEEPPERRSVEQLRGIEGARVRKMYKVLAQKYGVEWKGRSYDPNEWDNADPVNKCLSAATSCLYGVCEAAILAAGYAPAIGFLHTGKPQSFVYDVADIVKFETVVPAAFRVAAQNPAQPDRAVRIACRDSFRDTHVLQRLIPLIEDLLEAGGIDPPPPAPEAQPPAIPEPKSIGDHGHRSK
;
A
#
# COMPACT_ATOMS: atom_id res chain seq x y z
N MET A 1 -16.43 -16.28 -37.76
CA MET A 1 -15.32 -16.41 -36.80
C MET A 1 -15.93 -16.30 -35.42
N THR A 2 -15.91 -17.38 -34.65
CA THR A 2 -16.28 -17.34 -33.24
C THR A 2 -15.34 -16.35 -32.55
N THR A 3 -15.87 -15.22 -32.10
CA THR A 3 -15.15 -14.26 -31.25
C THR A 3 -14.93 -14.92 -29.91
N GLU A 4 -13.94 -15.79 -29.83
CA GLU A 4 -13.55 -16.48 -28.61
C GLU A 4 -12.88 -15.44 -27.70
N PHE A 5 -13.68 -14.83 -26.84
CA PHE A 5 -13.22 -13.84 -25.88
C PHE A 5 -12.41 -14.54 -24.80
N VAL A 6 -11.09 -14.26 -24.76
CA VAL A 6 -10.22 -14.78 -23.70
C VAL A 6 -10.48 -13.99 -22.42
N PRO A 7 -10.91 -14.63 -21.31
CA PRO A 7 -11.17 -13.93 -20.06
C PRO A 7 -9.87 -13.37 -19.48
N LEU A 8 -9.88 -12.09 -19.14
CA LEU A 8 -8.77 -11.43 -18.46
C LEU A 8 -8.71 -11.85 -16.99
N LYS A 9 -7.51 -12.17 -16.50
CA LYS A 9 -7.25 -12.55 -15.11
C LYS A 9 -6.15 -11.69 -14.50
N PRO A 10 -6.22 -11.37 -13.20
CA PRO A 10 -5.14 -10.71 -12.49
C PRO A 10 -3.85 -11.57 -12.48
N ILE A 11 -2.70 -10.93 -12.68
CA ILE A 11 -1.38 -11.54 -12.44
C ILE A 11 -0.90 -11.27 -11.00
N PRO A 12 0.04 -12.07 -10.45
CA PRO A 12 0.58 -11.84 -9.11
C PRO A 12 1.21 -10.44 -8.94
N ILE A 13 1.05 -9.82 -7.77
CA ILE A 13 1.55 -8.47 -7.48
C ILE A 13 3.08 -8.37 -7.59
N LYS A 14 3.78 -9.46 -7.28
CA LYS A 14 5.24 -9.59 -7.37
C LYS A 14 5.80 -9.41 -8.78
N ASP A 15 4.96 -9.64 -9.80
CA ASP A 15 5.31 -9.56 -11.22
C ASP A 15 4.87 -8.23 -11.85
N ARG A 16 4.41 -7.28 -11.03
CA ARG A 16 3.90 -5.97 -11.45
C ARG A 16 4.88 -4.84 -11.15
N VAL A 17 4.75 -3.75 -11.90
CA VAL A 17 5.29 -2.44 -11.56
C VAL A 17 4.54 -1.89 -10.35
N SER A 18 5.25 -1.27 -9.41
CA SER A 18 4.70 -0.85 -8.13
C SER A 18 3.55 0.13 -8.24
N MET A 19 3.74 1.23 -8.98
CA MET A 19 2.72 2.25 -9.09
C MET A 19 2.94 3.16 -10.29
N ILE A 20 1.87 3.79 -10.75
CA ILE A 20 1.90 4.90 -11.70
C ILE A 20 1.03 6.05 -11.16
N PHE A 21 1.51 7.28 -11.32
CA PHE A 21 0.75 8.49 -11.02
C PHE A 21 0.14 9.05 -12.30
N VAL A 22 -1.13 9.41 -12.24
CA VAL A 22 -1.82 10.10 -13.34
C VAL A 22 -2.54 11.31 -12.77
N GLY A 23 -2.12 12.50 -13.19
CA GLY A 23 -2.76 13.77 -12.88
C GLY A 23 -3.17 14.52 -14.14
N ARG A 24 -4.22 15.34 -14.06
CA ARG A 24 -4.68 16.23 -15.15
C ARG A 24 -4.81 15.51 -16.51
N GLY A 25 -5.55 14.41 -16.55
CA GLY A 25 -5.77 13.61 -17.76
C GLY A 25 -7.08 12.81 -17.71
N GLN A 26 -7.61 12.42 -18.86
CA GLN A 26 -8.81 11.58 -18.95
C GLN A 26 -8.42 10.13 -19.21
N LEU A 27 -8.63 9.26 -18.24
CA LEU A 27 -8.36 7.83 -18.35
C LEU A 27 -9.58 7.12 -18.96
N ASP A 28 -9.36 6.36 -20.04
CA ASP A 28 -10.41 5.63 -20.77
C ASP A 28 -9.91 4.28 -21.30
N VAL A 29 -10.77 3.55 -22.01
CA VAL A 29 -10.44 2.29 -22.69
C VAL A 29 -10.62 2.42 -24.20
N ARG A 30 -9.58 2.09 -24.96
CA ARG A 30 -9.58 2.05 -26.43
C ARG A 30 -9.08 0.68 -26.87
N ASP A 31 -9.87 -0.03 -27.68
CA ASP A 31 -9.57 -1.39 -28.15
C ASP A 31 -9.17 -2.37 -27.03
N GLY A 32 -9.80 -2.22 -25.86
CA GLY A 32 -9.51 -3.04 -24.68
C GLY A 32 -8.24 -2.65 -23.91
N ALA A 33 -7.50 -1.65 -24.36
CA ALA A 33 -6.32 -1.09 -23.70
C ALA A 33 -6.66 0.15 -22.86
N PHE A 34 -5.94 0.32 -21.76
CA PHE A 34 -6.11 1.45 -20.84
C PHE A 34 -5.27 2.63 -21.33
N VAL A 35 -5.91 3.79 -21.56
CA VAL A 35 -5.26 4.96 -22.17
C VAL A 35 -5.51 6.23 -21.38
N VAL A 36 -4.54 7.16 -21.44
CA VAL A 36 -4.73 8.56 -21.02
C VAL A 36 -4.96 9.39 -22.27
N VAL A 37 -6.14 9.99 -22.34
CA VAL A 37 -6.62 10.84 -23.42
C VAL A 37 -6.52 12.30 -22.98
N ASP A 38 -6.14 13.14 -23.93
CA ASP A 38 -6.20 14.60 -23.83
C ASP A 38 -7.13 15.11 -24.95
N GLU A 39 -7.96 16.11 -24.64
CA GLU A 39 -8.90 16.71 -25.60
C GLU A 39 -8.16 17.40 -26.75
N VAL A 40 -6.93 17.87 -26.52
CA VAL A 40 -6.11 18.55 -27.55
C VAL A 40 -5.27 17.57 -28.36
N ASN A 41 -4.72 16.54 -27.73
CA ASN A 41 -3.68 15.68 -28.32
C ASN A 41 -4.14 14.25 -28.64
N GLY A 42 -5.40 13.89 -28.34
CA GLY A 42 -5.92 12.54 -28.54
C GLY A 42 -5.33 11.53 -27.55
N GLU A 43 -4.93 10.35 -28.02
CA GLU A 43 -4.27 9.33 -27.18
C GLU A 43 -2.85 9.76 -26.84
N ARG A 44 -2.62 10.07 -25.57
CA ARG A 44 -1.33 10.59 -25.12
C ARG A 44 -0.41 9.51 -24.57
N MET A 45 -0.99 8.48 -23.97
CA MET A 45 -0.23 7.44 -23.27
C MET A 45 -1.05 6.16 -23.14
N HIS A 46 -0.43 5.03 -23.49
CA HIS A 46 -0.93 3.70 -23.16
C HIS A 46 -0.38 3.27 -21.80
N ILE A 47 -1.27 2.80 -20.93
CA ILE A 47 -0.90 2.26 -19.61
C ILE A 47 -1.19 0.76 -19.64
N PRO A 48 -0.18 -0.11 -19.45
CA PRO A 48 -0.41 -1.55 -19.35
C PRO A 48 -1.01 -1.90 -17.98
N VAL A 49 -2.28 -1.55 -17.76
CA VAL A 49 -2.93 -1.51 -16.43
C VAL A 49 -2.79 -2.81 -15.65
N GLY A 50 -2.87 -3.99 -16.30
CA GLY A 50 -2.73 -5.29 -15.64
C GLY A 50 -1.33 -5.61 -15.12
N SER A 51 -0.32 -4.87 -15.59
CA SER A 51 1.06 -4.98 -15.11
C SER A 51 1.41 -3.97 -14.01
N VAL A 52 0.44 -3.20 -13.52
CA VAL A 52 0.63 -2.20 -12.46
C VAL A 52 -0.13 -2.65 -11.21
N ALA A 53 0.48 -2.55 -10.04
CA ALA A 53 -0.18 -2.91 -8.78
C ALA A 53 -1.22 -1.85 -8.37
N CYS A 54 -0.85 -0.56 -8.40
CA CYS A 54 -1.81 0.52 -8.15
C CYS A 54 -1.62 1.75 -9.05
N LEU A 55 -2.73 2.42 -9.37
CA LEU A 55 -2.79 3.71 -10.04
C LEU A 55 -3.18 4.79 -9.04
N LEU A 56 -2.30 5.76 -8.83
CA LEU A 56 -2.57 6.94 -8.00
C LEU A 56 -3.09 8.06 -8.89
N LEU A 57 -4.38 8.35 -8.75
CA LEU A 57 -5.12 9.37 -9.49
C LEU A 57 -5.05 10.68 -8.72
N GLU A 58 -4.28 11.63 -9.25
CA GLU A 58 -4.08 12.97 -8.68
C GLU A 58 -5.18 13.95 -9.11
N PRO A 59 -5.26 15.14 -8.47
CA PRO A 59 -6.23 16.16 -8.85
C PRO A 59 -6.22 16.49 -10.36
N GLY A 60 -7.41 16.63 -10.93
CA GLY A 60 -7.62 16.83 -12.36
C GLY A 60 -7.68 15.54 -13.19
N ALA A 61 -7.45 14.36 -12.61
CA ALA A 61 -7.73 13.10 -13.28
C ALA A 61 -9.24 12.85 -13.41
N ARG A 62 -9.71 12.48 -14.61
CA ARG A 62 -11.07 12.01 -14.89
C ARG A 62 -10.98 10.57 -15.37
N ILE A 63 -11.83 9.67 -14.90
CA ILE A 63 -11.77 8.25 -15.30
C ILE A 63 -13.13 7.75 -15.77
N SER A 64 -13.16 7.05 -16.90
CA SER A 64 -14.37 6.45 -17.44
C SER A 64 -14.77 5.18 -16.68
N HIS A 65 -16.05 4.82 -16.75
CA HIS A 65 -16.53 3.56 -16.19
C HIS A 65 -15.82 2.34 -16.82
N ALA A 66 -15.54 2.40 -18.14
CA ALA A 66 -14.84 1.33 -18.84
C ALA A 66 -13.42 1.12 -18.26
N ALA A 67 -12.71 2.20 -17.96
CA ALA A 67 -11.39 2.15 -17.32
C ALA A 67 -11.47 1.54 -15.91
N VAL A 68 -12.45 1.96 -15.09
CA VAL A 68 -12.67 1.36 -13.76
C VAL A 68 -12.97 -0.15 -13.86
N LYS A 69 -13.83 -0.55 -14.80
CA LYS A 69 -14.16 -1.96 -15.05
C LYS A 69 -12.91 -2.75 -15.45
N LEU A 70 -12.10 -2.22 -16.37
CA LEU A 70 -10.89 -2.90 -16.84
C LEU A 70 -9.86 -3.05 -15.71
N ALA A 71 -9.56 -1.97 -14.98
CA ALA A 71 -8.67 -2.00 -13.82
C ALA A 71 -9.14 -3.03 -12.78
N ALA A 72 -10.44 -3.06 -12.48
CA ALA A 72 -10.98 -4.03 -11.55
C ALA A 72 -10.87 -5.48 -12.04
N THR A 73 -11.03 -5.71 -13.35
CA THR A 73 -10.94 -7.04 -13.98
C THR A 73 -9.51 -7.60 -13.90
N VAL A 74 -8.50 -6.76 -14.08
CA VAL A 74 -7.09 -7.18 -14.00
C VAL A 74 -6.52 -7.07 -12.58
N GLY A 75 -7.32 -6.67 -11.59
CA GLY A 75 -6.89 -6.56 -10.20
C GLY A 75 -5.92 -5.40 -9.95
N THR A 76 -6.06 -4.27 -10.65
CA THR A 76 -5.24 -3.07 -10.42
C THR A 76 -5.99 -2.12 -9.50
N LEU A 77 -5.37 -1.79 -8.36
CA LEU A 77 -5.97 -0.90 -7.37
C LEU A 77 -5.98 0.54 -7.90
N LEU A 78 -7.14 1.19 -7.86
CA LEU A 78 -7.27 2.62 -8.15
C LEU A 78 -7.27 3.39 -6.84
N ILE A 79 -6.42 4.39 -6.67
CA ILE A 79 -6.36 5.21 -5.46
C ILE A 79 -6.46 6.68 -5.85
N TRP A 80 -7.50 7.37 -5.38
CA TRP A 80 -7.64 8.81 -5.53
C TRP A 80 -6.88 9.50 -4.43
N VAL A 81 -5.91 10.33 -4.83
CA VAL A 81 -5.04 11.04 -3.91
C VAL A 81 -4.99 12.54 -4.21
N GLY A 82 -4.58 13.31 -3.22
CA GLY A 82 -4.22 14.73 -3.37
C GLY A 82 -2.94 14.91 -4.16
N GLU A 83 -2.55 16.16 -4.37
CA GLU A 83 -1.29 16.47 -5.03
C GLU A 83 -0.12 15.77 -4.34
N ALA A 84 0.79 15.18 -5.11
CA ALA A 84 1.93 14.42 -4.59
C ALA A 84 1.56 13.20 -3.72
N GLY A 85 0.30 12.77 -3.74
CA GLY A 85 -0.18 11.68 -2.92
C GLY A 85 -0.47 12.05 -1.46
N VAL A 86 -0.28 13.30 -1.04
CA VAL A 86 -0.22 13.68 0.39
C VAL A 86 -1.49 13.39 1.19
N ARG A 87 -2.62 13.22 0.49
CA ARG A 87 -3.91 12.84 1.05
C ARG A 87 -4.47 11.68 0.24
N LEU A 88 -5.02 10.69 0.91
CA LEU A 88 -5.87 9.70 0.27
C LEU A 88 -7.34 10.13 0.40
N TYR A 89 -8.07 10.13 -0.71
CA TYR A 89 -9.49 10.44 -0.76
C TYR A 89 -10.35 9.18 -0.85
N SER A 90 -9.96 8.22 -1.70
CA SER A 90 -10.72 7.01 -1.95
C SER A 90 -9.84 5.92 -2.57
N ALA A 91 -10.23 4.66 -2.42
CA ALA A 91 -9.61 3.52 -3.08
C ALA A 91 -10.68 2.63 -3.72
N GLY A 92 -10.47 2.22 -4.97
CA GLY A 92 -11.35 1.38 -5.77
C GLY A 92 -10.97 -0.09 -5.66
N GLN A 93 -11.97 -0.93 -5.37
CA GLN A 93 -11.89 -2.30 -4.83
C GLN A 93 -11.94 -2.36 -3.29
N PRO A 94 -13.02 -1.87 -2.64
CA PRO A 94 -13.14 -1.95 -1.20
C PRO A 94 -13.40 -3.40 -0.76
N GLY A 95 -12.51 -3.90 0.10
CA GLY A 95 -12.75 -5.01 1.05
C GLY A 95 -12.43 -6.41 0.52
N GLY A 96 -11.60 -7.13 1.29
CA GLY A 96 -11.00 -8.43 1.01
C GLY A 96 -11.85 -9.38 0.16
N ALA A 97 -11.24 -9.95 -0.88
CA ALA A 97 -11.91 -10.86 -1.78
C ALA A 97 -12.52 -12.08 -1.07
N ARG A 98 -12.00 -12.44 0.11
CA ARG A 98 -12.34 -13.68 0.77
C ARG A 98 -12.73 -13.46 2.23
N SER A 99 -13.90 -13.99 2.59
CA SER A 99 -14.47 -13.90 3.93
C SER A 99 -13.62 -14.58 4.99
N ASP A 100 -13.00 -15.71 4.67
CA ASP A 100 -12.11 -16.45 5.57
C ASP A 100 -10.89 -15.62 6.02
N LYS A 101 -10.22 -14.93 5.09
CA LYS A 101 -9.10 -14.01 5.37
C LYS A 101 -9.54 -12.84 6.26
N LEU A 102 -10.71 -12.28 5.99
CA LEU A 102 -11.27 -11.19 6.79
C LEU A 102 -11.62 -11.62 8.22
N LEU A 103 -12.28 -12.78 8.37
CA LEU A 103 -12.63 -13.34 9.67
C LEU A 103 -11.38 -13.74 10.47
N TYR A 104 -10.37 -14.29 9.79
CA TYR A 104 -9.07 -14.59 10.39
C TYR A 104 -8.40 -13.33 10.96
N GLN A 105 -8.24 -12.29 10.14
CA GLN A 105 -7.66 -11.02 10.59
C GLN A 105 -8.47 -10.39 11.73
N ALA A 106 -9.80 -10.42 11.65
CA ALA A 106 -10.67 -9.91 12.70
C ALA A 106 -10.49 -10.69 14.02
N ARG A 107 -10.41 -12.03 13.96
CA ARG A 107 -10.17 -12.86 15.15
C ARG A 107 -8.85 -12.52 15.82
N LEU A 108 -7.78 -12.34 15.03
CA LEU A 108 -6.47 -11.94 15.54
C LEU A 108 -6.50 -10.56 16.21
N ALA A 109 -7.24 -9.60 15.63
CA ALA A 109 -7.32 -8.23 16.15
C ALA A 109 -8.21 -8.10 17.40
N LEU A 110 -9.29 -8.89 17.49
CA LEU A 110 -10.25 -8.83 18.60
C LEU A 110 -9.78 -9.57 19.86
N ASP A 111 -8.88 -10.55 19.74
CA ASP A 111 -8.32 -11.27 20.89
C ASP A 111 -7.02 -10.61 21.36
N GLU A 112 -6.99 -10.11 22.59
CA GLU A 112 -5.83 -9.38 23.13
C GLU A 112 -4.54 -10.21 23.11
N LYS A 113 -4.62 -11.52 23.33
CA LYS A 113 -3.44 -12.40 23.34
C LYS A 113 -2.91 -12.60 21.94
N LEU A 114 -3.79 -12.83 20.97
CA LEU A 114 -3.41 -12.98 19.56
C LEU A 114 -2.87 -11.66 19.00
N ARG A 115 -3.55 -10.54 19.28
CA ARG A 115 -3.12 -9.19 18.91
C ARG A 115 -1.72 -8.89 19.43
N LEU A 116 -1.42 -9.21 20.69
CA LEU A 116 -0.10 -8.98 21.27
C LEU A 116 0.99 -9.78 20.53
N LYS A 117 0.72 -11.03 20.13
CA LYS A 117 1.68 -11.83 19.34
C LYS A 117 1.98 -11.16 18.00
N VAL A 118 0.95 -10.72 17.28
CA VAL A 118 1.10 -10.01 16.00
C VAL A 118 1.91 -8.71 16.18
N VAL A 119 1.58 -7.89 17.18
CA VAL A 119 2.34 -6.65 17.46
C VAL A 119 3.80 -6.94 17.81
N ARG A 120 4.08 -8.00 18.57
CA ARG A 120 5.46 -8.41 18.86
C ARG A 120 6.19 -8.84 17.59
N ARG A 121 5.52 -9.55 16.68
CA ARG A 121 6.10 -9.91 15.38
C ARG A 121 6.38 -8.68 14.52
N MET A 122 5.48 -7.70 14.49
CA MET A 122 5.71 -6.42 13.81
C MET A 122 6.97 -5.72 14.33
N TYR A 123 7.14 -5.66 15.65
CA TYR A 123 8.33 -5.07 16.28
C TYR A 123 9.60 -5.81 15.83
N ALA A 124 9.55 -7.15 15.87
CA ALA A 124 10.69 -7.98 15.50
C ALA A 124 11.13 -7.78 14.05
N LEU A 125 10.18 -7.74 13.12
CA LEU A 125 10.47 -7.46 11.71
C LEU A 125 10.97 -6.03 11.48
N ARG A 126 10.40 -5.05 12.18
CA ARG A 126 10.78 -3.63 12.02
C ARG A 126 12.21 -3.36 12.48
N PHE A 127 12.62 -3.96 13.59
CA PHE A 127 13.92 -3.69 14.21
C PHE A 127 14.96 -4.81 14.04
N GLN A 128 14.57 -5.94 13.45
CA GLN A 128 15.41 -7.14 13.29
C GLN A 128 15.94 -7.66 14.64
N GLU A 129 15.14 -7.52 15.69
CA GLU A 129 15.46 -7.95 17.06
C GLU A 129 14.18 -8.32 17.82
N GLU A 130 14.26 -9.28 18.74
CA GLU A 130 13.10 -9.65 19.55
C GLU A 130 12.69 -8.51 20.51
N PRO A 131 11.39 -8.17 20.59
CA PRO A 131 10.91 -7.18 21.55
C PRO A 131 11.15 -7.65 22.98
N PRO A 132 11.47 -6.73 23.92
CA PRO A 132 11.65 -7.07 25.33
C PRO A 132 10.48 -7.91 25.88
N GLU A 133 10.82 -8.92 26.68
CA GLU A 133 9.81 -9.74 27.35
C GLU A 133 8.96 -8.92 28.34
N ARG A 134 7.74 -9.40 28.60
CA ARG A 134 6.82 -8.84 29.61
C ARG A 134 6.49 -7.35 29.44
N ARG A 135 6.47 -6.87 28.19
CA ARG A 135 6.03 -5.51 27.86
C ARG A 135 4.65 -5.51 27.22
N SER A 136 3.81 -4.56 27.63
CA SER A 136 2.53 -4.29 26.97
C SER A 136 2.74 -3.61 25.61
N VAL A 137 1.70 -3.59 24.76
CA VAL A 137 1.71 -2.89 23.48
C VAL A 137 2.10 -1.41 23.64
N GLU A 138 1.57 -0.74 24.67
CA GLU A 138 1.88 0.66 24.95
C GLU A 138 3.35 0.90 25.30
N GLN A 139 3.95 -0.01 26.07
CA GLN A 139 5.36 0.09 26.42
C GLN A 139 6.26 -0.14 25.20
N LEU A 140 5.92 -1.10 24.33
CA LEU A 140 6.64 -1.34 23.07
C LEU A 140 6.59 -0.11 22.16
N ARG A 141 5.42 0.54 22.04
CA ARG A 141 5.24 1.80 21.29
C ARG A 141 6.12 2.93 21.81
N GLY A 142 6.30 3.04 23.13
CA GLY A 142 7.20 4.04 23.74
C GLY A 142 8.67 3.84 23.33
N ILE A 143 9.14 2.59 23.34
CA ILE A 143 10.50 2.21 22.94
C ILE A 143 10.70 2.48 21.44
N GLU A 144 9.74 2.05 20.63
CA GLU A 144 9.71 2.27 19.18
C GLU A 144 9.77 3.77 18.82
N GLY A 145 8.99 4.62 19.49
CA GLY A 145 9.00 6.06 19.25
C GLY A 145 10.38 6.69 19.52
N ALA A 146 11.09 6.24 20.56
CA ALA A 146 12.46 6.70 20.83
C ALA A 146 13.45 6.27 19.75
N ARG A 147 13.36 5.01 19.28
CA ARG A 147 14.18 4.48 18.19
C ARG A 147 13.94 5.23 16.88
N VAL A 148 12.68 5.43 16.50
CA VAL A 148 12.26 6.17 15.31
C VAL A 148 12.83 7.59 15.30
N ARG A 149 12.76 8.33 16.42
CA ARG A 149 13.37 9.66 16.54
C ARG A 149 14.89 9.63 16.34
N LYS A 150 15.58 8.61 16.84
CA LYS A 150 17.03 8.43 16.64
C LYS A 150 17.35 8.13 15.17
N MET A 151 16.58 7.27 14.51
CA MET A 151 16.76 6.92 13.09
C MET A 151 16.63 8.15 12.18
N TYR A 152 15.65 9.02 12.43
CA TYR A 152 15.55 10.28 11.70
C TYR A 152 16.79 11.17 11.88
N LYS A 153 17.30 11.32 13.11
CA LYS A 153 18.52 12.11 13.36
C LYS A 153 19.74 11.53 12.63
N VAL A 154 19.89 10.21 12.60
CA VAL A 154 20.98 9.54 11.88
C VAL A 154 20.87 9.79 10.37
N LEU A 155 19.67 9.69 9.79
CA LEU A 155 19.46 9.97 8.36
C LEU A 155 19.66 11.44 8.02
N ALA A 156 19.20 12.36 8.87
CA ALA A 156 19.45 13.79 8.76
C ALA A 156 20.95 14.09 8.68
N GLN A 157 21.74 13.53 9.61
CA GLN A 157 23.20 13.66 9.62
C GLN A 157 23.83 13.04 8.37
N LYS A 158 23.44 11.81 8.00
CA LYS A 158 23.98 11.09 6.84
C LYS A 158 23.80 11.87 5.53
N TYR A 159 22.66 12.52 5.35
CA TYR A 159 22.33 13.25 4.12
C TYR A 159 22.58 14.76 4.22
N GLY A 160 23.08 15.27 5.35
CA GLY A 160 23.36 16.69 5.54
C GLY A 160 22.10 17.57 5.54
N VAL A 161 20.97 17.06 6.04
CA VAL A 161 19.68 17.77 6.08
C VAL A 161 19.40 18.28 7.49
N GLU A 162 19.01 19.55 7.63
CA GLU A 162 18.55 20.10 8.91
C GLU A 162 17.24 19.40 9.34
N TRP A 163 17.21 18.85 10.57
CA TRP A 163 16.05 18.11 11.07
C TRP A 163 15.53 18.67 12.39
N LYS A 164 14.36 19.32 12.33
CA LYS A 164 13.67 19.92 13.48
C LYS A 164 12.63 18.98 14.11
N GLY A 165 12.36 17.86 13.47
CA GLY A 165 11.33 16.90 13.87
C GLY A 165 10.34 16.62 12.74
N ARG A 166 9.54 15.56 12.91
CA ARG A 166 8.47 15.24 11.97
C ARG A 166 7.31 16.19 12.26
N SER A 167 6.97 17.03 11.31
CA SER A 167 5.79 17.91 11.36
C SER A 167 4.91 17.64 10.16
N TYR A 168 3.60 17.53 10.40
CA TYR A 168 2.60 17.37 9.37
C TYR A 168 1.37 18.16 9.80
N ASP A 169 1.14 19.30 9.14
CA ASP A 169 -0.13 20.01 9.19
C ASP A 169 -0.83 19.82 7.83
N PRO A 170 -1.95 19.08 7.77
CA PRO A 170 -2.75 18.94 6.55
C PRO A 170 -3.23 20.26 5.97
N ASN A 171 -3.35 21.32 6.78
CA ASN A 171 -3.89 22.62 6.37
C ASN A 171 -2.79 23.60 5.95
N GLU A 172 -1.52 23.33 6.27
CA GLU A 172 -0.39 24.22 5.98
C GLU A 172 0.73 23.50 5.22
N TRP A 173 0.38 22.81 4.13
CA TRP A 173 1.35 22.08 3.32
C TRP A 173 2.51 22.98 2.85
N ASP A 174 2.20 24.18 2.35
CA ASP A 174 3.21 25.07 1.78
C ASP A 174 4.23 25.56 2.80
N ASN A 175 3.88 25.60 4.08
CA ASN A 175 4.74 26.01 5.18
C ASN A 175 5.66 24.89 5.70
N ALA A 176 5.42 23.64 5.30
CA ALA A 176 6.26 22.52 5.72
C ALA A 176 7.67 22.63 5.12
N ASP A 177 8.69 22.31 5.93
CA ASP A 177 10.07 22.28 5.44
C ASP A 177 10.26 21.22 4.32
N PRO A 178 11.27 21.38 3.45
CA PRO A 178 11.43 20.52 2.28
C PRO A 178 11.54 19.03 2.61
N VAL A 179 12.17 18.66 3.73
CA VAL A 179 12.33 17.26 4.14
C VAL A 179 11.00 16.66 4.62
N ASN A 180 10.18 17.42 5.35
CA ASN A 180 8.86 16.98 5.76
C ASN A 180 7.90 16.83 4.58
N LYS A 181 7.98 17.72 3.57
CA LYS A 181 7.26 17.55 2.29
C LYS A 181 7.67 16.27 1.58
N CYS A 182 8.98 16.08 1.40
CA CYS A 182 9.52 14.87 0.77
C CYS A 182 9.08 13.60 1.51
N LEU A 183 9.16 13.58 2.84
CA LEU A 183 8.73 12.45 3.66
C LEU A 183 7.24 12.14 3.51
N SER A 184 6.39 13.16 3.42
CA SER A 184 4.95 12.97 3.26
C SER A 184 4.60 12.38 1.89
N ALA A 185 5.19 12.90 0.82
CA ALA A 185 5.04 12.32 -0.52
C ALA A 185 5.57 10.88 -0.58
N ALA A 186 6.73 10.62 0.03
CA ALA A 186 7.34 9.29 0.07
C ALA A 186 6.48 8.29 0.85
N THR A 187 5.95 8.71 2.00
CA THR A 187 5.09 7.90 2.85
C THR A 187 3.77 7.56 2.15
N SER A 188 3.19 8.50 1.40
CA SER A 188 2.01 8.22 0.58
C SER A 188 2.26 7.13 -0.46
N CYS A 189 3.39 7.19 -1.17
CA CYS A 189 3.78 6.15 -2.12
C CYS A 189 3.82 4.77 -1.44
N LEU A 190 4.39 4.71 -0.23
CA LEU A 190 4.45 3.47 0.55
C LEU A 190 3.07 2.98 0.97
N TYR A 191 2.20 3.87 1.44
CA TYR A 191 0.83 3.51 1.81
C TYR A 191 0.07 2.92 0.63
N GLY A 192 0.22 3.49 -0.57
CA GLY A 192 -0.42 2.96 -1.78
C GLY A 192 -0.01 1.53 -2.12
N VAL A 193 1.28 1.18 -2.01
CA VAL A 193 1.75 -0.20 -2.27
C VAL A 193 1.38 -1.17 -1.15
N CYS A 194 1.40 -0.73 0.11
CA CYS A 194 0.97 -1.54 1.24
C CYS A 194 -0.53 -1.84 1.15
N GLU A 195 -1.36 -0.85 0.83
CA GLU A 195 -2.80 -1.04 0.65
C GLU A 195 -3.11 -1.99 -0.51
N ALA A 196 -2.40 -1.85 -1.64
CA ALA A 196 -2.48 -2.80 -2.76
C ALA A 196 -2.14 -4.23 -2.33
N ALA A 197 -1.05 -4.42 -1.59
CA ALA A 197 -0.64 -5.73 -1.11
C ALA A 197 -1.64 -6.33 -0.10
N ILE A 198 -2.16 -5.52 0.83
CA ILE A 198 -3.18 -5.96 1.81
C ILE A 198 -4.44 -6.45 1.09
N LEU A 199 -4.91 -5.69 0.10
CA LEU A 199 -6.10 -6.06 -0.68
C LEU A 199 -5.83 -7.30 -1.56
N ALA A 200 -4.66 -7.39 -2.20
CA ALA A 200 -4.25 -8.54 -3.01
C ALA A 200 -4.06 -9.82 -2.18
N ALA A 201 -3.68 -9.70 -0.90
CA ALA A 201 -3.62 -10.80 0.06
C ALA A 201 -5.01 -11.17 0.63
N GLY A 202 -6.05 -10.37 0.36
CA GLY A 202 -7.43 -10.64 0.76
C GLY A 202 -7.80 -10.11 2.14
N TYR A 203 -6.99 -9.20 2.70
CA TYR A 203 -7.19 -8.62 4.02
C TYR A 203 -7.85 -7.24 3.98
N ALA A 204 -8.28 -6.75 5.14
CA ALA A 204 -8.88 -5.42 5.32
C ALA A 204 -7.82 -4.38 5.72
N PRO A 205 -7.68 -3.27 4.97
CA PRO A 205 -6.85 -2.13 5.35
C PRO A 205 -7.21 -1.49 6.71
N ALA A 206 -8.46 -1.61 7.13
CA ALA A 206 -8.98 -0.96 8.34
C ALA A 206 -8.71 -1.71 9.65
N ILE A 207 -8.44 -3.02 9.60
CA ILE A 207 -8.28 -3.87 10.80
C ILE A 207 -6.79 -3.93 11.17
N GLY A 208 -6.33 -2.91 11.90
CA GLY A 208 -4.97 -2.84 12.42
C GLY A 208 -4.80 -3.46 13.81
N PHE A 209 -3.54 -3.64 14.19
CA PHE A 209 -3.06 -4.22 15.44
C PHE A 209 -2.40 -3.17 16.33
N LEU A 210 -1.48 -2.37 15.79
CA LEU A 210 -0.83 -1.28 16.52
C LEU A 210 -1.62 0.02 16.36
N HIS A 211 -1.95 0.36 15.12
CA HIS A 211 -2.87 1.44 14.81
C HIS A 211 -4.32 0.91 14.84
N THR A 212 -5.26 1.70 15.36
CA THR A 212 -6.68 1.32 15.44
C THR A 212 -7.60 2.52 15.22
N GLY A 213 -8.83 2.29 14.77
CA GLY A 213 -9.87 3.33 14.64
C GLY A 213 -9.72 4.25 13.42
N LYS A 214 -8.76 3.97 12.53
CA LYS A 214 -8.60 4.67 11.24
C LYS A 214 -8.90 3.72 10.06
N PRO A 215 -9.42 4.24 8.93
CA PRO A 215 -9.71 3.41 7.75
C PRO A 215 -8.51 2.66 7.15
N GLN A 216 -7.29 3.09 7.46
CA GLN A 216 -6.02 2.52 6.96
C GLN A 216 -5.11 2.01 8.08
N SER A 217 -5.69 1.62 9.22
CA SER A 217 -4.90 1.22 10.39
C SER A 217 -3.89 0.11 10.08
N PHE A 218 -4.28 -0.91 9.32
CA PHE A 218 -3.36 -2.00 8.94
C PHE A 218 -2.34 -1.60 7.89
N VAL A 219 -2.68 -0.63 7.02
CA VAL A 219 -1.72 -0.04 6.08
C VAL A 219 -0.57 0.61 6.83
N TYR A 220 -0.87 1.36 7.89
CA TYR A 220 0.15 1.99 8.73
C TYR A 220 1.02 0.96 9.44
N ASP A 221 0.41 -0.10 9.96
CA ASP A 221 1.12 -1.22 10.60
C ASP A 221 2.15 -1.85 9.67
N VAL A 222 1.73 -2.23 8.45
CA VAL A 222 2.60 -2.87 7.47
C VAL A 222 3.66 -1.90 6.93
N ALA A 223 3.26 -0.66 6.61
CA ALA A 223 4.18 0.36 6.10
C ALA A 223 5.31 0.65 7.09
N ASP A 224 5.01 0.74 8.38
CA ASP A 224 5.99 1.13 9.38
C ASP A 224 7.17 0.16 9.54
N ILE A 225 6.99 -1.11 9.14
CA ILE A 225 8.01 -2.15 9.14
C ILE A 225 9.07 -1.88 8.07
N VAL A 226 8.65 -1.49 6.86
CA VAL A 226 9.56 -1.29 5.70
C VAL A 226 9.92 0.18 5.46
N LYS A 227 9.27 1.12 6.16
CA LYS A 227 9.39 2.57 5.95
C LYS A 227 10.83 3.09 6.00
N PHE A 228 11.61 2.64 6.98
CA PHE A 228 12.98 3.11 7.18
C PHE A 228 14.02 2.39 6.31
N GLU A 229 13.65 1.24 5.73
CA GLU A 229 14.45 0.55 4.72
C GLU A 229 14.29 1.21 3.35
N THR A 230 13.09 1.73 3.05
CA THR A 230 12.69 2.13 1.70
C THR A 230 12.56 3.65 1.53
N VAL A 231 11.45 4.23 1.97
CA VAL A 231 11.01 5.57 1.57
C VAL A 231 11.63 6.70 2.38
N VAL A 232 11.98 6.48 3.65
CA VAL A 232 12.60 7.54 4.48
C VAL A 232 14.00 7.88 3.97
N PRO A 233 14.92 6.92 3.72
CA PRO A 233 16.21 7.25 3.12
C PRO A 233 16.08 7.94 1.75
N ALA A 234 15.11 7.52 0.93
CA ALA A 234 14.83 8.13 -0.38
C ALA A 234 14.40 9.60 -0.23
N ALA A 235 13.50 9.90 0.71
CA ALA A 235 13.03 11.26 0.99
C ALA A 235 14.16 12.18 1.46
N PHE A 236 14.99 11.73 2.41
CA PHE A 236 16.13 12.52 2.90
C PHE A 236 17.15 12.79 1.79
N ARG A 237 17.46 11.78 0.96
CA ARG A 237 18.36 11.93 -0.18
C ARG A 237 17.85 12.98 -1.17
N VAL A 238 16.55 12.94 -1.51
CA VAL A 238 15.95 13.92 -2.42
C VAL A 238 15.90 15.31 -1.80
N ALA A 239 15.55 15.42 -0.51
CA ALA A 239 15.54 16.70 0.20
C ALA A 239 16.93 17.37 0.20
N ALA A 240 18.00 16.59 0.37
CA ALA A 240 19.38 17.08 0.32
C ALA A 240 19.79 17.64 -1.06
N GLN A 241 19.17 17.16 -2.14
CA GLN A 241 19.43 17.63 -3.51
C GLN A 241 18.72 18.94 -3.83
N ASN A 242 17.73 19.34 -3.01
CA ASN A 242 16.90 20.53 -3.20
C ASN A 242 16.40 20.73 -4.66
N PRO A 243 15.74 19.73 -5.26
CA PRO A 243 15.30 19.82 -6.66
C PRO A 243 14.14 20.81 -6.81
N ALA A 244 13.97 21.36 -8.01
CA ALA A 244 12.84 22.25 -8.33
C ALA A 244 11.46 21.59 -8.18
N GLN A 245 11.37 20.26 -8.35
CA GLN A 245 10.14 19.48 -8.22
C GLN A 245 10.34 18.32 -7.22
N PRO A 246 10.38 18.59 -5.91
CA PRO A 246 10.71 17.59 -4.89
C PRO A 246 9.74 16.41 -4.90
N ASP A 247 8.44 16.66 -5.05
CA ASP A 247 7.43 15.61 -5.05
C ASP A 247 7.60 14.61 -6.20
N ARG A 248 7.94 15.09 -7.39
CA ARG A 248 8.22 14.24 -8.54
C ARG A 248 9.50 13.43 -8.32
N ALA A 249 10.56 14.09 -7.85
CA ALA A 249 11.83 13.44 -7.57
C ALA A 249 11.70 12.35 -6.49
N VAL A 250 10.93 12.60 -5.43
CA VAL A 250 10.61 11.63 -4.38
C VAL A 250 9.86 10.44 -4.94
N ARG A 251 8.82 10.64 -5.76
CA ARG A 251 8.06 9.54 -6.36
C ARG A 251 8.93 8.61 -7.21
N ILE A 252 9.82 9.19 -8.02
CA ILE A 252 10.80 8.43 -8.80
C ILE A 252 11.74 7.67 -7.86
N ALA A 253 12.28 8.34 -6.84
CA ALA A 253 13.18 7.71 -5.87
C ALA A 253 12.51 6.58 -5.07
N CYS A 254 11.22 6.70 -4.74
CA CYS A 254 10.44 5.65 -4.10
C CYS A 254 10.25 4.45 -5.03
N ARG A 255 9.84 4.68 -6.28
CA ARG A 255 9.71 3.61 -7.29
C ARG A 255 11.01 2.83 -7.44
N ASP A 256 12.14 3.53 -7.57
CA ASP A 256 13.45 2.89 -7.71
C ASP A 256 13.81 2.13 -6.42
N SER A 257 13.59 2.72 -5.24
CA SER A 257 13.77 2.05 -3.93
C SER A 257 12.93 0.77 -3.80
N PHE A 258 11.66 0.78 -4.23
CA PHE A 258 10.79 -0.40 -4.19
C PHE A 258 11.25 -1.52 -5.10
N ARG A 259 11.80 -1.18 -6.28
CA ARG A 259 12.41 -2.15 -7.18
C ARG A 259 13.68 -2.73 -6.57
N ASP A 260 14.58 -1.89 -6.10
CA ASP A 260 15.90 -2.29 -5.59
C ASP A 260 15.80 -3.13 -4.30
N THR A 261 14.77 -2.89 -3.49
CA THR A 261 14.47 -3.65 -2.26
C THR A 261 13.52 -4.82 -2.46
N HIS A 262 13.02 -5.02 -3.69
CA HIS A 262 12.01 -6.03 -4.05
C HIS A 262 10.78 -6.00 -3.13
N VAL A 263 10.33 -4.81 -2.71
CA VAL A 263 9.32 -4.69 -1.64
C VAL A 263 8.01 -5.38 -2.00
N LEU A 264 7.56 -5.29 -3.26
CA LEU A 264 6.30 -5.92 -3.69
C LEU A 264 6.32 -7.44 -3.56
N GLN A 265 7.48 -8.06 -3.81
CA GLN A 265 7.66 -9.50 -3.67
C GLN A 265 7.62 -9.94 -2.20
N ARG A 266 7.97 -9.02 -1.29
CA ARG A 266 8.06 -9.26 0.15
C ARG A 266 6.78 -8.91 0.91
N LEU A 267 5.97 -7.97 0.43
CA LEU A 267 4.83 -7.45 1.19
C LEU A 267 3.78 -8.51 1.52
N ILE A 268 3.34 -9.34 0.55
CA ILE A 268 2.36 -10.40 0.84
C ILE A 268 2.93 -11.44 1.81
N PRO A 269 4.12 -12.04 1.57
CA PRO A 269 4.73 -12.95 2.54
C PRO A 269 4.91 -12.33 3.93
N LEU A 270 5.27 -11.04 4.00
CA LEU A 270 5.40 -10.32 5.26
C LEU A 270 4.05 -10.20 5.98
N ILE A 271 2.96 -9.89 5.25
CA ILE A 271 1.61 -9.81 5.83
C ILE A 271 1.16 -11.18 6.35
N GLU A 272 1.41 -12.26 5.60
CA GLU A 272 1.07 -13.61 6.04
C GLU A 272 1.87 -14.00 7.30
N ASP A 273 3.19 -13.78 7.31
CA ASP A 273 4.07 -14.04 8.46
C ASP A 273 3.63 -13.25 9.72
N LEU A 274 3.22 -11.99 9.56
CA LEU A 274 2.67 -11.19 10.65
C LEU A 274 1.45 -11.83 11.28
N LEU A 275 0.51 -12.29 10.45
CA LEU A 275 -0.78 -12.81 10.91
C LEU A 275 -0.63 -14.23 11.45
N GLU A 276 0.17 -15.08 10.81
CA GLU A 276 0.55 -16.42 11.26
C GLU A 276 1.16 -16.42 12.67
N ALA A 277 1.84 -15.34 13.07
CA ALA A 277 2.36 -15.19 14.43
C ALA A 277 1.27 -15.25 15.53
N GLY A 278 0.00 -15.07 15.18
CA GLY A 278 -1.13 -15.35 16.08
C GLY A 278 -1.15 -16.80 16.59
N GLY A 279 -0.64 -17.74 15.79
CA GLY A 279 -0.56 -19.16 16.11
C GLY A 279 -1.93 -19.83 16.17
N ILE A 280 -2.83 -19.44 15.28
CA ILE A 280 -4.15 -20.05 15.09
C ILE A 280 -4.38 -20.32 13.60
N ASP A 281 -5.14 -21.35 13.29
CA ASP A 281 -5.60 -21.59 11.93
C ASP A 281 -6.74 -20.61 11.56
N PRO A 282 -6.96 -20.36 10.25
CA PRO A 282 -8.15 -19.66 9.79
C PRO A 282 -9.42 -20.30 10.37
N PRO A 283 -10.40 -19.52 10.86
CA PRO A 283 -11.60 -20.08 11.44
C PRO A 283 -12.38 -20.87 10.38
N PRO A 284 -12.84 -22.10 10.68
CA PRO A 284 -13.66 -22.86 9.73
C PRO A 284 -14.99 -22.13 9.49
N PRO A 285 -15.64 -22.38 8.34
CA PRO A 285 -17.02 -21.93 8.13
C PRO A 285 -17.95 -22.42 9.25
N ALA A 286 -19.00 -21.65 9.53
CA ALA A 286 -20.03 -22.07 10.48
C ALA A 286 -20.66 -23.41 10.04
N PRO A 287 -21.02 -24.32 10.95
CA PRO A 287 -21.57 -25.64 10.60
C PRO A 287 -22.81 -25.59 9.69
N GLU A 288 -23.62 -24.54 9.83
CA GLU A 288 -24.83 -24.27 9.06
C GLU A 288 -24.57 -23.50 7.74
N ALA A 289 -23.33 -23.09 7.48
CA ALA A 289 -22.99 -22.32 6.30
C ALA A 289 -23.19 -23.15 5.03
N GLN A 290 -23.94 -22.59 4.08
CA GLN A 290 -24.07 -23.20 2.76
C GLN A 290 -22.78 -23.00 1.95
N PRO A 291 -22.35 -24.01 1.18
CA PRO A 291 -21.21 -23.85 0.28
C PRO A 291 -21.50 -22.79 -0.79
N PRO A 292 -20.46 -22.17 -1.38
CA PRO A 292 -20.65 -21.22 -2.47
C PRO A 292 -21.46 -21.85 -3.62
N ALA A 293 -22.53 -21.17 -4.05
CA ALA A 293 -23.40 -21.66 -5.13
C ALA A 293 -22.67 -21.78 -6.49
N ILE A 294 -21.63 -20.96 -6.69
CA ILE A 294 -20.77 -20.98 -7.87
C ILE A 294 -19.34 -21.18 -7.36
N PRO A 295 -18.64 -22.26 -7.75
CA PRO A 295 -17.24 -22.46 -7.39
C PRO A 295 -16.35 -21.34 -7.93
N GLU A 296 -15.32 -20.95 -7.17
CA GLU A 296 -14.36 -19.97 -7.68
C GLU A 296 -13.56 -20.54 -8.87
N PRO A 297 -13.39 -19.77 -9.95
CA PRO A 297 -12.59 -20.21 -11.08
C PRO A 297 -11.10 -20.29 -10.73
N LYS A 298 -10.35 -21.17 -11.40
CA LYS A 298 -8.90 -21.27 -11.23
C LYS A 298 -8.23 -19.92 -11.55
N SER A 299 -7.52 -19.36 -10.58
CA SER A 299 -6.78 -18.10 -10.68
C SER A 299 -5.28 -18.34 -10.88
N ILE A 300 -4.62 -17.43 -11.58
CA ILE A 300 -3.14 -17.34 -11.68
C ILE A 300 -2.56 -16.21 -10.82
N GLY A 301 -3.42 -15.36 -10.24
CA GLY A 301 -3.03 -14.24 -9.39
C GLY A 301 -2.88 -14.65 -7.92
N ASP A 302 -2.56 -13.68 -7.05
CA ASP A 302 -2.49 -13.90 -5.60
C ASP A 302 -3.81 -14.43 -5.03
N HIS A 303 -3.71 -15.17 -3.91
CA HIS A 303 -4.86 -15.85 -3.29
C HIS A 303 -6.01 -14.93 -2.87
N GLY A 304 -5.74 -13.64 -2.65
CA GLY A 304 -6.74 -12.64 -2.31
C GLY A 304 -7.27 -11.84 -3.51
N HIS A 305 -6.85 -12.13 -4.74
CA HIS A 305 -7.51 -11.55 -5.91
C HIS A 305 -8.86 -12.22 -6.15
N ARG A 306 -9.88 -11.41 -6.44
CA ARG A 306 -11.19 -11.92 -6.89
C ARG A 306 -11.00 -12.59 -8.25
N SER A 307 -11.35 -13.86 -8.35
CA SER A 307 -11.44 -14.57 -9.61
C SER A 307 -12.91 -14.54 -10.08
N LYS A 308 -13.14 -14.10 -11.32
CA LYS A 308 -14.45 -14.13 -11.98
C LYS A 308 -14.38 -14.99 -13.23
#